data_AF-C7ZHD0-F1
#
_entry.id   AF-C7ZHD0-F1
#
_cell.length_a   1.000
_cell.length_b   1.000
_cell.length_c   1.000
_cell.angle_alpha   90.00
_cell.angle_beta   90.00
_cell.angle_gamma   90.00
#
_symmetry.space_group_name_H-M   'P 1'
#
loop_
_entity.id
_entity.type
_entity.pdbx_description
1 polymer ?
#
loop_
_entity_poly.entity_id
_entity_poly.type
_entity_poly.pdbx_seq_one_letter_code
_entity_poly.pdbx_strand_id
1 'polypeptide(L)'
;MRGSNSRLERNRRMEKLDDTFQALTRHQTGTPHNLEWGQVVVEVNIMTNAGSVATAVALTNVFYRVIRTPRARALLRKEPDAALEPDKVIALDDKAKHPPYLRACLHECPRLFPPTTHGLPRKTSPDGLNVIRPRKQDSP
;
A
#
# COMPACT_ATOMS: atom_id res chain seq x y z
N MET A 1 2.20 -7.59 -21.24
CA MET A 1 3.40 -8.43 -21.42
C MET A 1 4.61 -7.71 -22.05
N ARG A 2 4.45 -6.77 -23.01
CA ARG A 2 5.62 -6.11 -23.66
C ARG A 2 6.57 -5.36 -22.69
N GLY A 3 6.05 -4.75 -21.63
CA GLY A 3 6.85 -4.01 -20.65
C GLY A 3 7.69 -4.87 -19.70
N SER A 4 7.31 -6.14 -19.46
CA SER A 4 8.05 -7.03 -18.55
C SER A 4 9.32 -7.54 -19.21
N ASN A 5 9.24 -7.93 -20.48
CA ASN A 5 10.41 -8.40 -21.24
C ASN A 5 11.44 -7.29 -21.44
N SER A 6 11.02 -6.04 -21.66
CA SER A 6 11.96 -4.92 -21.74
C SER A 6 12.67 -4.65 -20.41
N ARG A 7 11.99 -4.78 -19.27
CA ARG A 7 12.61 -4.66 -17.93
C ARG A 7 13.61 -5.78 -17.65
N LEU A 8 13.32 -7.01 -18.08
CA LEU A 8 14.26 -8.12 -17.96
C LEU A 8 15.54 -7.87 -18.76
N GLU A 9 15.41 -7.41 -20.00
CA GLU A 9 16.56 -7.07 -20.84
C GLU A 9 17.40 -5.93 -20.24
N ARG A 10 16.77 -4.92 -19.66
CA ARG A 10 17.48 -3.84 -18.95
C ARG A 10 18.21 -4.33 -17.69
N ASN A 11 17.57 -5.21 -16.91
CA ASN A 11 18.23 -5.81 -15.75
C ASN A 11 19.40 -6.73 -16.13
N ARG A 12 19.31 -7.45 -17.25
CA ARG A 12 20.43 -8.23 -17.83
C ARG A 12 21.60 -7.33 -18.23
N ARG A 13 21.30 -6.13 -18.73
CA ARG A 13 22.31 -5.10 -19.04
C ARG A 13 22.86 -4.39 -17.80
N MET A 14 22.51 -4.85 -16.59
CA MET A 14 22.92 -4.24 -15.33
C MET A 14 22.50 -2.78 -15.19
N GLU A 15 21.42 -2.39 -15.88
CA GLU A 15 20.84 -1.06 -15.73
C GLU A 15 20.20 -0.95 -14.34
N LYS A 16 20.53 0.14 -13.62
CA LYS A 16 19.93 0.40 -12.32
C LYS A 16 18.52 0.96 -12.51
N LEU A 17 17.51 0.15 -12.18
CA LEU A 17 16.11 0.54 -12.21
C LEU A 17 15.65 0.72 -10.77
N ASP A 18 15.39 1.95 -10.32
CA ASP A 18 14.93 2.20 -8.94
C ASP A 18 13.43 1.90 -8.82
N ASP A 19 13.08 0.62 -8.94
CA ASP A 19 11.70 0.14 -8.94
C ASP A 19 11.53 -1.23 -8.28
N THR A 20 10.27 -1.63 -8.09
CA THR A 20 9.88 -2.89 -7.44
C THR A 20 10.43 -4.13 -8.15
N PHE A 21 10.69 -4.04 -9.46
CA PHE A 21 11.24 -5.14 -10.24
C PHE A 21 12.72 -5.37 -9.91
N GLN A 22 13.50 -4.29 -9.77
CA GLN A 22 14.89 -4.42 -9.32
C GLN A 22 14.95 -4.91 -7.87
N ALA A 23 14.08 -4.40 -7.00
CA ALA A 23 14.01 -4.82 -5.59
C ALA A 23 13.72 -6.32 -5.44
N LEU A 24 12.90 -6.92 -6.32
CA LEU A 24 12.61 -8.35 -6.30
C LEU A 24 13.72 -9.21 -6.92
N THR A 25 14.51 -8.66 -7.84
CA THR A 25 15.57 -9.43 -8.52
C THR A 25 16.90 -9.37 -7.80
N ARG A 26 17.17 -8.30 -7.03
CA ARG A 26 18.45 -8.07 -6.37
C ARG A 26 18.26 -7.49 -4.97
N HIS A 27 19.13 -7.93 -4.06
CA HIS A 27 19.30 -7.32 -2.75
C HIS A 27 19.89 -5.91 -2.87
N GLN A 28 19.72 -5.08 -1.84
CA GLN A 28 20.31 -3.73 -1.77
C GLN A 28 21.85 -3.74 -1.88
N THR A 29 22.47 -4.88 -1.55
CA THR A 29 23.92 -5.14 -1.67
C THR A 29 24.34 -5.64 -3.06
N GLY A 30 23.41 -5.76 -4.01
CA GLY A 30 23.65 -6.19 -5.39
C GLY A 30 23.54 -7.70 -5.66
N THR A 31 23.44 -8.52 -4.60
CA THR A 31 23.32 -9.99 -4.70
C THR A 31 21.97 -10.39 -5.33
N PRO A 32 21.93 -11.28 -6.34
CA PRO A 32 20.67 -11.69 -6.97
C PRO A 32 19.85 -12.61 -6.06
N HIS A 33 18.52 -12.48 -6.10
CA HIS A 33 17.60 -13.36 -5.36
C HIS A 33 17.36 -14.71 -6.05
N ASN A 34 17.84 -14.89 -7.29
CA ASN A 34 17.69 -16.10 -8.10
C ASN A 34 16.24 -16.62 -8.21
N LEU A 35 15.26 -15.71 -8.16
CA LEU A 35 13.86 -16.04 -8.41
C LEU A 35 13.64 -16.42 -9.89
N GLU A 36 12.73 -17.36 -10.12
CA GLU A 36 12.32 -17.69 -11.49
C GLU A 36 11.64 -16.48 -12.15
N TRP A 37 11.87 -16.29 -13.45
CA TRP A 37 11.24 -15.21 -14.22
C TRP A 37 9.72 -15.16 -14.04
N GLY A 38 9.05 -16.32 -14.07
CA GLY A 38 7.61 -16.42 -13.86
C GLY A 38 7.18 -15.88 -12.51
N GLN A 39 7.93 -16.18 -11.44
CA GLN A 39 7.65 -15.70 -10.09
C GLN A 39 7.80 -14.18 -9.98
N VAL A 40 8.85 -13.61 -10.56
CA VAL A 40 9.07 -12.14 -10.55
C VAL A 40 7.91 -11.42 -11.26
N VAL A 41 7.47 -11.93 -12.42
CA VAL A 41 6.35 -11.33 -13.16
C VAL A 41 5.05 -11.39 -12.38
N VAL A 42 4.78 -12.54 -11.75
CA VAL A 42 3.57 -12.73 -10.93
C VAL A 42 3.59 -11.81 -9.72
N GLU A 43 4.70 -11.73 -8.98
CA GLU A 43 4.79 -10.91 -7.77
C GLU A 43 4.62 -9.41 -8.07
N VAL A 44 5.27 -8.92 -9.13
CA VAL A 44 5.09 -7.53 -9.58
C VAL A 44 3.64 -7.25 -9.98
N ASN A 45 2.99 -8.21 -10.64
CA ASN A 45 1.58 -8.06 -11.02
C ASN A 45 0.66 -8.00 -9.80
N ILE A 46 0.89 -8.87 -8.81
CA ILE A 46 0.14 -8.89 -7.54
C ILE A 46 0.29 -7.56 -6.82
N MET A 47 1.52 -7.08 -6.61
CA MET A 47 1.78 -5.80 -5.95
C MET A 47 1.08 -4.64 -6.66
N THR A 48 1.18 -4.59 -8.00
CA THR A 48 0.58 -3.52 -8.80
C THR A 48 -0.94 -3.53 -8.69
N ASN A 49 -1.57 -4.70 -8.89
CA ASN A 49 -3.02 -4.81 -8.84
C ASN A 49 -3.59 -4.55 -7.44
N ALA A 50 -2.95 -5.09 -6.40
CA ALA A 50 -3.34 -4.90 -5.01
C ALA A 50 -3.29 -3.42 -4.62
N GLY A 51 -2.23 -2.72 -5.01
CA GLY A 51 -2.07 -1.29 -4.74
C GLY A 51 -3.02 -0.41 -5.55
N SER A 52 -3.17 -0.67 -6.86
CA SER A 52 -3.92 0.22 -7.75
C SER A 52 -5.43 0.20 -7.51
N VAL A 53 -6.04 -0.99 -7.48
CA VAL A 53 -7.52 -1.09 -7.42
C VAL A 53 -8.04 -0.63 -6.06
N ALA A 54 -7.43 -1.10 -4.96
CA ALA A 54 -7.87 -0.74 -3.62
C ALA A 54 -7.72 0.76 -3.35
N THR A 55 -6.61 1.37 -3.79
CA THR A 55 -6.37 2.81 -3.61
C THR A 55 -7.34 3.65 -4.44
N ALA A 56 -7.61 3.26 -5.69
CA ALA A 56 -8.56 3.96 -6.56
C ALA A 56 -9.95 3.98 -5.92
N VAL A 57 -10.46 2.82 -5.47
CA VAL A 57 -11.77 2.71 -4.81
C VAL A 57 -11.81 3.52 -3.51
N ALA A 58 -10.77 3.44 -2.68
CA ALA A 58 -10.68 4.20 -1.44
C ALA A 58 -10.77 5.71 -1.68
N LEU A 59 -9.98 6.23 -2.63
CA LEU A 59 -9.98 7.65 -2.98
C LEU A 59 -11.30 8.10 -3.58
N THR A 60 -11.90 7.30 -4.47
CA THR A 60 -13.24 7.60 -5.03
C THR A 60 -14.27 7.76 -3.92
N ASN A 61 -14.29 6.85 -2.93
CA ASN A 61 -15.21 6.94 -1.80
C ASN A 61 -14.96 8.16 -0.92
N VAL A 62 -13.69 8.51 -0.67
CA VAL A 62 -13.30 9.72 0.05
C VAL A 62 -13.83 10.96 -0.66
N PHE A 63 -13.53 11.12 -1.94
CA PHE A 63 -13.97 12.29 -2.70
C PHE A 63 -15.50 12.37 -2.79
N TYR A 64 -16.17 11.24 -3.02
CA TYR A 64 -17.63 11.18 -3.03
C TYR A 64 -18.23 11.69 -1.71
N ARG A 65 -17.73 11.22 -0.57
CA ARG A 65 -18.21 11.63 0.77
C ARG A 65 -17.93 13.10 1.06
N VAL A 66 -16.74 13.59 0.70
CA VAL A 66 -16.35 15.00 0.89
C VAL A 66 -17.22 15.92 0.03
N ILE A 67 -17.43 15.58 -1.25
CA ILE A 67 -18.26 16.39 -2.17
C ILE A 67 -19.72 16.44 -1.72
N ARG A 68 -20.26 15.31 -1.26
CA ARG A 68 -21.65 15.21 -0.76
C ARG A 68 -21.87 15.89 0.59
N THR A 69 -20.82 16.24 1.31
CA THR A 69 -20.90 16.82 2.67
C THR A 69 -20.28 18.22 2.69
N PRO A 70 -21.05 19.29 2.42
CA PRO A 70 -20.52 20.65 2.29
C PRO A 70 -19.68 21.12 3.48
N ARG A 71 -20.10 20.75 4.71
CA ARG A 71 -19.36 21.04 5.94
C ARG A 71 -17.97 20.39 5.96
N ALA A 72 -17.88 19.11 5.60
CA ALA A 72 -16.61 18.39 5.56
C ALA A 72 -15.68 18.97 4.49
N ARG A 73 -16.23 19.30 3.31
CA ARG A 73 -15.48 19.98 2.23
C ARG A 73 -14.92 21.34 2.66
N ALA A 74 -15.70 22.10 3.43
CA ALA A 74 -15.27 23.41 3.93
C ALA A 74 -14.16 23.28 4.98
N LEU A 75 -14.24 22.28 5.87
CA LEU A 75 -13.20 22.02 6.87
C LEU A 75 -11.92 21.50 6.22
N LEU A 76 -12.03 20.51 5.32
CA LEU A 76 -10.89 19.88 4.66
C LEU A 76 -10.05 20.88 3.87
N ARG A 77 -10.68 21.82 3.18
CA ARG A 77 -9.98 22.78 2.32
C ARG A 77 -9.12 23.79 3.10
N LYS A 78 -9.43 24.04 4.37
CA LYS A 78 -8.60 24.92 5.22
C LYS A 78 -7.19 24.38 5.42
N GLU A 79 -7.01 23.05 5.42
CA GLU A 79 -5.69 22.45 5.69
C GLU A 79 -4.71 22.60 4.51
N PRO A 80 -5.06 22.24 3.25
CA PRO A 80 -4.22 22.54 2.10
C PRO A 80 -4.01 24.03 1.91
N ASP A 81 -5.06 24.86 2.03
CA ASP A 81 -4.96 26.32 1.83
C ASP A 81 -4.00 26.97 2.83
N ALA A 82 -3.88 26.44 4.06
CA ALA A 82 -2.95 26.92 5.07
C ALA A 82 -1.51 26.38 4.89
N ALA A 83 -1.35 25.26 4.20
CA ALA A 83 -0.06 24.59 4.00
C ALA A 83 0.60 24.94 2.66
N LEU A 84 -0.16 25.40 1.67
CA LEU A 84 0.32 25.67 0.31
C LEU A 84 0.77 27.12 0.18
N GLU A 85 1.99 27.33 -0.31
CA GLU A 85 2.45 28.67 -0.71
C GLU A 85 1.74 29.12 -2.01
N PRO A 86 1.48 30.43 -2.21
CA PRO A 86 0.68 30.92 -3.33
C PRO A 86 1.21 30.53 -4.73
N ASP A 87 2.51 30.28 -4.84
CA ASP A 87 3.23 29.93 -6.06
C ASP A 87 3.50 28.41 -6.21
N LYS A 88 3.16 27.61 -5.19
CA LYS A 88 3.38 26.16 -5.21
C LYS A 88 2.08 25.41 -5.48
N VAL A 89 2.17 24.41 -6.36
CA VAL A 89 1.05 23.49 -6.65
C VAL A 89 1.08 22.26 -5.73
N ILE A 90 2.25 21.93 -5.16
CA ILE A 90 2.46 20.80 -4.28
C ILE A 90 3.25 21.28 -3.07
N ALA A 91 2.71 21.07 -1.87
CA ALA A 91 3.44 21.26 -0.63
C ALA A 91 4.15 19.94 -0.28
N LEU A 92 5.48 19.93 -0.34
CA LEU A 92 6.35 18.80 0.06
C LEU A 92 6.88 18.97 1.49
N ASP A 93 6.54 20.08 2.12
CA ASP A 93 6.98 20.57 3.40
C ASP A 93 6.36 19.73 4.52
N ASP A 94 7.02 19.66 5.68
CA ASP A 94 6.53 18.88 6.82
C ASP A 94 5.11 19.28 7.28
N LYS A 95 4.72 20.54 7.03
CA LYS A 95 3.37 21.06 7.30
C LYS A 95 2.29 20.39 6.44
N ALA A 96 2.62 19.94 5.24
CA ALA A 96 1.67 19.27 4.33
C ALA A 96 1.68 17.74 4.45
N LYS A 97 2.65 17.17 5.18
CA LYS A 97 2.76 15.71 5.35
C LYS A 97 1.68 15.13 6.27
N HIS A 98 1.18 15.90 7.24
CA HIS A 98 0.28 15.39 8.28
C HIS A 98 -0.97 16.25 8.56
N PRO A 99 -1.79 16.60 7.54
CA PRO A 99 -3.05 17.30 7.74
C PRO A 99 -4.03 16.44 8.57
N PRO A 100 -4.42 16.88 9.79
CA PRO A 100 -5.15 16.02 10.73
C PRO A 100 -6.56 15.66 10.24
N TYR A 101 -7.29 16.59 9.62
CA TYR A 101 -8.64 16.36 9.11
C TYR A 101 -8.64 15.54 7.83
N LEU A 102 -7.72 15.80 6.89
CA LEU A 102 -7.54 14.93 5.71
C LEU A 102 -7.24 13.49 6.14
N ARG A 103 -6.35 13.31 7.13
CA ARG A 103 -6.03 11.99 7.67
C ARG A 103 -7.25 11.35 8.32
N ALA A 104 -8.04 12.10 9.08
CA ALA A 104 -9.31 11.61 9.62
C ALA A 104 -10.29 11.16 8.51
N CYS A 105 -10.42 11.91 7.42
CA CYS A 105 -11.23 11.50 6.27
C CYS A 105 -10.73 10.22 5.60
N LEU A 106 -9.40 10.08 5.45
CA LEU A 106 -8.76 8.89 4.87
C LEU A 106 -8.90 7.65 5.76
N HIS A 107 -8.99 7.80 7.09
CA HIS A 107 -9.26 6.69 7.99
C HIS A 107 -10.75 6.35 8.08
N GLU A 108 -11.62 7.35 8.05
CA GLU A 108 -13.06 7.17 8.23
C GLU A 108 -13.74 6.58 6.98
N CYS A 109 -13.28 6.94 5.78
CA CYS A 109 -13.92 6.44 4.56
C CYS A 109 -13.77 4.92 4.36
N PRO A 110 -12.58 4.31 4.52
CA PRO A 110 -12.44 2.85 4.47
C PRO A 110 -13.19 2.12 5.59
N ARG A 111 -13.43 2.78 6.73
CA ARG A 111 -14.29 2.24 7.80
C ARG A 111 -15.75 2.10 7.36
N LEU A 112 -16.25 3.06 6.58
CA LEU A 112 -17.62 3.09 6.05
C LEU A 112 -17.77 2.29 4.74
N PHE A 113 -16.75 2.30 3.89
CA PHE A 113 -16.71 1.65 2.59
C PHE A 113 -15.37 0.96 2.40
N PRO A 114 -15.24 -0.26 2.94
CA PRO A 114 -14.01 -1.02 2.77
C PRO A 114 -13.79 -1.29 1.27
N PRO A 115 -12.58 -0.99 0.72
CA PRO A 115 -12.28 -1.27 -0.69
C PRO A 115 -12.37 -2.76 -1.06
N THR A 116 -12.21 -3.63 -0.05
CA THR A 116 -12.34 -5.08 -0.19
C THR A 116 -13.47 -5.54 0.74
N THR A 117 -14.53 -6.11 0.15
CA THR A 117 -15.73 -6.52 0.89
C THR A 117 -15.57 -7.81 1.69
N HIS A 118 -14.60 -8.65 1.31
CA HIS A 118 -14.32 -9.92 1.96
C HIS A 118 -12.82 -10.04 2.25
N GLY A 119 -12.47 -10.51 3.46
CA GLY A 119 -11.09 -10.83 3.81
C GLY A 119 -10.57 -12.02 2.99
N LEU A 120 -9.24 -12.20 2.98
CA LEU A 120 -8.64 -13.36 2.35
C LEU A 120 -9.11 -14.65 3.06
N PRO A 121 -9.55 -15.68 2.32
CA PRO A 121 -9.96 -16.94 2.93
C PRO A 121 -8.74 -17.57 3.62
N ARG A 122 -8.93 -17.93 4.88
CA ARG A 122 -7.90 -18.60 5.68
C ARG A 122 -8.12 -20.10 5.62
N LYS A 123 -7.09 -20.85 5.20
CA LYS A 123 -7.07 -22.32 5.27
C LYS A 123 -6.14 -22.75 6.39
N THR A 124 -6.63 -23.54 7.34
CA THR A 124 -5.81 -24.18 8.38
C THR A 124 -5.26 -25.52 7.90
N SER A 125 -4.10 -25.92 8.44
CA SER A 125 -3.65 -27.30 8.32
C SER A 125 -4.69 -28.25 8.95
N PRO A 126 -4.91 -29.46 8.40
CA PRO A 126 -5.78 -30.46 9.01
C PRO A 126 -5.42 -30.79 10.47
N ASP A 127 -4.12 -30.75 10.81
CA ASP A 127 -3.60 -31.16 12.12
C ASP A 127 -3.85 -30.14 13.26
N GLY A 128 -4.42 -28.97 12.94
CA GLY A 128 -4.65 -27.90 13.91
C GLY A 128 -3.35 -27.32 14.48
N LEU A 129 -3.45 -26.60 15.60
CA LEU A 129 -2.31 -26.07 16.36
C LEU A 129 -2.36 -26.65 17.77
N ASN A 130 -1.34 -27.43 18.14
CA ASN A 130 -1.21 -27.96 19.51
C ASN A 130 -0.62 -26.89 20.42
N VAL A 131 -1.48 -26.17 21.14
CA VAL A 131 -1.05 -25.22 22.17
C VAL A 131 -0.86 -25.99 23.48
N ILE A 132 0.39 -26.36 23.81
CA ILE A 132 0.73 -26.92 25.11
C ILE A 132 0.57 -25.80 26.15
N ARG A 133 -0.45 -25.89 27.01
CA ARG A 133 -0.54 -25.01 28.17
C ARG A 133 0.66 -25.32 29.09
N PRO A 134 1.46 -24.32 29.51
CA PRO A 134 2.44 -24.56 30.56
C PRO A 134 1.67 -25.05 31.80
N ARG A 135 2.02 -26.25 32.28
CA ARG A 135 1.53 -26.73 33.58
C ARG A 135 1.98 -25.72 34.61
N LYS A 136 1.03 -25.17 35.36
CA LYS A 136 1.33 -24.44 36.59
C LYS A 136 2.19 -25.39 37.42
N GLN A 137 3.41 -24.99 37.72
CA GLN A 137 4.27 -25.72 38.63
C GLN A 137 3.56 -25.63 39.99
N ASP A 138 2.84 -26.68 40.37
CA ASP A 138 2.34 -26.82 41.73
C ASP A 138 3.56 -27.11 42.60
N SER A 139 4.14 -26.03 43.14
CA SER A 139 5.15 -26.12 44.18
C SER A 139 4.46 -26.52 45.50
N PRO A 140 5.03 -27.49 46.24
CA PRO A 140 4.50 -27.93 47.54
C PRO A 140 4.57 -26.86 48.63
#